data_AF-A0A8T0DKP2-F1
#
_entry.id   AF-A0A8T0DKP2-F1
#
_cell.length_a   1.000
_cell.length_b   1.000
_cell.length_c   1.000
_cell.angle_alpha   90.00
_cell.angle_beta   90.00
_cell.angle_gamma   90.00
#
_symmetry.space_group_name_H-M   'P 1'
#
loop_
_entity.id
_entity.type
_entity.pdbx_description
1 polymer ?
#
loop_
_entity_poly.entity_id
_entity_poly.type
_entity_poly.pdbx_seq_one_letter_code
_entity_poly.pdbx_strand_id
1 'polypeptide(L)'
;MLSPFCVEMTEQADFHGILRQRLLTRLSTETTLEKTNEESVGYVPYVNRVYFPRRRKQNGWIVVCIESALVLLALTLAYFAYFHTDQVHMHITRFYAKVGITEAQNLLSQHLLHSAQSQSEIDEAVYWMRKAAKNGDPVANYNLVVAHLKEHATTEDLTMEEVKRMMKHASQHGVEQAEKFLSDCQVDGSCAWLARRLGEDPGQL
;
A
#
# COMPACT_ATOMS: atom_id res chain seq x y z
N MET A 1 -36.91 21.97 -53.55
CA MET A 1 -37.15 21.02 -54.65
C MET A 1 -37.24 19.63 -54.00
N LEU A 2 -38.45 19.21 -53.62
CA LEU A 2 -39.38 18.34 -54.37
C LEU A 2 -39.01 16.85 -54.29
N SER A 3 -39.84 16.08 -53.59
CA SER A 3 -40.06 14.63 -53.80
C SER A 3 -40.83 14.41 -55.12
N PRO A 4 -40.79 13.20 -55.70
CA PRO A 4 -41.87 12.20 -55.53
C PRO A 4 -41.31 10.75 -55.50
N PHE A 5 -41.80 9.74 -54.77
CA PHE A 5 -43.07 8.98 -54.81
C PHE A 5 -43.57 8.51 -56.19
N CYS A 6 -44.11 7.28 -56.18
CA CYS A 6 -44.93 6.57 -57.19
C CYS A 6 -44.18 5.66 -58.21
N VAL A 7 -44.33 4.32 -58.14
CA VAL A 7 -45.46 3.46 -58.64
C VAL A 7 -44.94 2.71 -59.90
N GLU A 8 -45.18 1.44 -60.24
CA GLU A 8 -46.19 0.44 -59.89
C GLU A 8 -45.66 -0.98 -60.18
N MET A 9 -46.26 -1.93 -59.48
CA MET A 9 -46.56 -3.33 -59.81
C MET A 9 -46.36 -3.79 -61.27
N THR A 10 -45.82 -5.00 -61.44
CA THR A 10 -46.47 -6.12 -62.17
C THR A 10 -45.68 -7.42 -61.97
N GLU A 11 -46.14 -8.32 -61.09
CA GLU A 11 -46.10 -9.77 -61.34
C GLU A 11 -46.88 -10.53 -60.25
N GLN A 12 -48.20 -10.36 -60.28
CA GLN A 12 -49.11 -11.39 -59.79
C GLN A 12 -49.34 -12.35 -60.96
N ALA A 13 -48.48 -13.37 -61.08
CA ALA A 13 -48.71 -14.51 -61.96
C ALA A 13 -48.23 -15.80 -61.26
N ASP A 14 -49.15 -16.75 -61.13
CA ASP A 14 -48.93 -18.18 -60.93
C ASP A 14 -48.39 -18.72 -59.60
N PHE A 15 -48.68 -18.03 -58.48
CA PHE A 15 -48.47 -18.63 -57.15
C PHE A 15 -49.30 -19.92 -56.95
N HIS A 16 -50.48 -20.01 -57.56
CA HIS A 16 -51.40 -21.15 -57.39
C HIS A 16 -50.95 -22.41 -58.17
N GLY A 17 -50.27 -22.24 -59.31
CA GLY A 17 -49.67 -23.34 -60.08
C GLY A 17 -48.42 -23.89 -59.39
N ILE A 18 -47.58 -23.00 -58.88
CA ILE A 18 -46.36 -23.35 -58.12
C ILE A 18 -46.71 -24.07 -56.81
N LEU A 19 -47.76 -23.62 -56.09
CA LEU A 19 -48.21 -24.29 -54.88
C LEU A 19 -48.76 -25.69 -55.16
N ARG A 20 -49.49 -25.88 -56.27
CA ARG A 20 -50.04 -27.20 -56.63
C ARG A 20 -48.95 -28.16 -57.06
N GLN A 21 -47.95 -27.70 -57.81
CA GLN A 21 -46.76 -28.51 -58.12
C GLN A 21 -45.95 -28.83 -56.85
N ARG A 22 -45.80 -27.89 -55.92
CA ARG A 22 -45.10 -28.12 -54.63
C ARG A 22 -45.85 -29.08 -53.70
N LEU A 23 -47.18 -29.05 -53.70
CA LEU A 23 -48.01 -29.98 -52.92
C LEU A 23 -47.99 -31.39 -53.49
N LEU A 24 -48.06 -31.52 -54.82
CA LEU A 24 -47.96 -32.83 -55.48
C LEU A 24 -46.56 -33.43 -55.34
N THR A 25 -45.50 -32.62 -55.43
CA THR A 25 -44.14 -33.09 -55.13
C THR A 25 -44.00 -33.47 -53.66
N ARG A 26 -44.52 -32.70 -52.70
CA ARG A 26 -44.50 -33.06 -51.27
C ARG A 26 -45.25 -34.35 -50.95
N LEU A 27 -46.46 -34.54 -51.49
CA LEU A 27 -47.24 -35.77 -51.33
C LEU A 27 -46.54 -36.99 -51.95
N SER A 28 -45.88 -36.82 -53.11
CA SER A 28 -45.06 -37.88 -53.69
C SER A 28 -43.81 -38.20 -52.85
N THR A 29 -43.18 -37.19 -52.22
CA THR A 29 -42.00 -37.41 -51.38
C THR A 29 -42.34 -38.06 -50.03
N GLU A 30 -43.48 -37.72 -49.43
CA GLU A 30 -43.93 -38.32 -48.16
C GLU A 30 -44.35 -39.79 -48.34
N THR A 31 -45.06 -40.11 -49.43
CA THR A 31 -45.42 -41.50 -49.76
C THR A 31 -44.22 -42.38 -50.10
N THR A 32 -43.13 -41.81 -50.64
CA THR A 32 -41.85 -42.54 -50.82
C THR A 32 -41.06 -42.66 -49.52
N LEU A 33 -41.09 -41.65 -48.64
CA LEU A 33 -40.35 -41.65 -47.36
C LEU A 33 -40.96 -42.61 -46.32
N GLU A 34 -42.29 -42.72 -46.26
CA GLU A 34 -42.95 -43.74 -45.43
C GLU A 34 -42.70 -45.16 -45.96
N LYS A 35 -42.79 -45.37 -47.29
CA LYS A 35 -42.47 -46.68 -47.88
C LYS A 35 -41.03 -47.12 -47.69
N THR A 36 -40.07 -46.19 -47.66
CA THR A 36 -38.67 -46.53 -47.33
C THR A 36 -38.46 -46.81 -45.83
N ASN A 37 -39.33 -46.31 -44.95
CA ASN A 37 -39.17 -46.47 -43.50
C ASN A 37 -39.92 -47.68 -42.94
N GLU A 38 -40.96 -48.20 -43.60
CA GLU A 38 -41.63 -49.44 -43.17
C GLU A 38 -40.94 -50.72 -43.64
N GLU A 39 -40.15 -50.70 -44.73
CA GLU A 39 -39.45 -51.90 -45.23
C GLU A 39 -37.98 -52.00 -44.79
N SER A 40 -37.48 -51.04 -44.01
CA SER A 40 -36.19 -51.15 -43.34
C SER A 40 -36.28 -50.77 -41.86
N VAL A 41 -36.98 -51.61 -41.07
CA VAL A 41 -36.61 -51.80 -39.66
C VAL A 41 -35.28 -52.57 -39.62
N GLY A 42 -34.25 -51.97 -40.20
CA GLY A 42 -32.87 -52.36 -40.03
C GLY A 42 -32.43 -51.83 -38.69
N TYR A 43 -32.23 -52.75 -37.74
CA TYR A 43 -31.53 -52.50 -36.49
C TYR A 43 -30.43 -51.46 -36.69
N VAL A 44 -30.59 -50.25 -36.14
CA VAL A 44 -29.60 -49.18 -36.27
C VAL A 44 -28.35 -49.64 -35.50
N PRO A 45 -27.25 -50.04 -36.16
CA PRO A 45 -26.07 -50.41 -35.43
C PRO A 45 -25.48 -49.11 -34.91
N TYR A 46 -25.56 -48.92 -33.59
CA TYR A 46 -24.88 -47.91 -32.78
C TYR A 46 -24.16 -46.79 -33.55
N VAL A 47 -24.62 -45.54 -33.36
CA VAL A 47 -23.84 -44.33 -33.63
C VAL A 47 -22.38 -44.59 -33.24
N ASN A 48 -21.46 -44.51 -34.21
CA ASN A 48 -20.03 -44.61 -33.95
C ASN A 48 -19.70 -43.67 -32.80
N ARG A 49 -19.30 -44.21 -31.65
CA ARG A 49 -18.84 -43.37 -30.54
C ARG A 49 -17.58 -42.68 -31.03
N VAL A 50 -17.67 -41.39 -31.34
CA VAL A 50 -16.48 -40.55 -31.45
C VAL A 50 -15.81 -40.65 -30.08
N TYR A 51 -14.70 -41.39 -30.00
CA TYR A 51 -13.92 -41.50 -28.79
C TYR A 51 -13.31 -40.13 -28.51
N PHE A 52 -14.02 -39.30 -27.76
CA PHE A 52 -13.36 -38.18 -27.10
C PHE A 52 -12.31 -38.80 -26.17
N PRO A 53 -11.02 -38.47 -26.32
CA PRO A 53 -10.01 -38.96 -25.40
C PRO A 53 -10.45 -38.56 -23.99
N ARG A 54 -10.61 -39.55 -23.10
CA ARG A 54 -10.87 -39.29 -21.68
C ARG A 54 -9.69 -38.49 -21.16
N ARG A 55 -9.80 -37.15 -21.14
CA ARG A 55 -8.81 -36.30 -20.49
C ARG A 55 -8.75 -36.75 -19.04
N ARG A 56 -7.56 -37.15 -18.60
CA ARG A 56 -7.30 -37.62 -17.23
C ARG A 56 -7.89 -36.56 -16.30
N LYS A 57 -8.92 -36.91 -15.51
CA LYS A 57 -9.48 -35.98 -14.51
C LYS A 57 -8.29 -35.54 -13.66
N GLN A 58 -8.03 -34.24 -13.65
CA GLN A 58 -6.97 -33.66 -12.85
C GLN A 58 -7.18 -34.16 -11.43
N ASN A 59 -6.15 -34.74 -10.81
CA ASN A 59 -6.26 -35.29 -9.47
C ASN A 59 -6.73 -34.17 -8.56
N GLY A 60 -7.99 -34.19 -8.12
CA GLY A 60 -8.58 -33.11 -7.32
C GLY A 60 -7.76 -32.83 -6.08
N TRP A 61 -7.19 -33.89 -5.49
CA TRP A 61 -6.25 -33.82 -4.38
C TRP A 61 -4.98 -32.99 -4.69
N ILE A 62 -4.40 -33.09 -5.89
CA ILE A 62 -3.23 -32.29 -6.26
C ILE A 62 -3.60 -30.80 -6.38
N VAL A 63 -4.75 -30.50 -6.97
CA VAL A 63 -5.24 -29.11 -7.11
C VAL A 63 -5.51 -28.50 -5.73
N VAL A 64 -6.19 -29.23 -4.85
CA VAL A 64 -6.47 -28.79 -3.47
C VAL A 64 -5.17 -28.58 -2.69
N CYS A 65 -4.17 -29.46 -2.84
CA CYS A 65 -2.86 -29.26 -2.22
C CYS A 65 -2.17 -27.98 -2.72
N ILE A 66 -2.19 -27.72 -4.03
CA ILE A 66 -1.60 -26.51 -4.62
C ILE A 66 -2.33 -25.26 -4.12
N GLU A 67 -3.66 -25.25 -4.13
CA GLU A 67 -4.45 -24.13 -3.62
C GLU A 67 -4.21 -23.88 -2.14
N SER A 68 -4.17 -24.94 -1.32
CA SER A 68 -3.86 -24.82 0.10
C SER A 68 -2.45 -24.28 0.36
N ALA A 69 -1.47 -24.70 -0.43
CA ALA A 69 -0.10 -24.19 -0.33
C ALA A 69 -0.01 -22.71 -0.73
N LEU A 70 -0.76 -22.28 -1.76
CA LEU A 70 -0.82 -20.87 -2.15
C LEU A 70 -1.47 -20.01 -1.07
N VAL A 71 -2.54 -20.50 -0.44
CA VAL A 71 -3.19 -19.80 0.69
C VAL A 71 -2.23 -19.69 1.88
N LEU A 72 -1.53 -20.78 2.22
CA LEU A 72 -0.54 -20.74 3.31
C LEU A 72 0.62 -19.79 3.01
N LEU A 73 1.13 -19.78 1.77
CA LEU A 73 2.17 -18.84 1.34
C LEU A 73 1.69 -17.38 1.41
N ALA A 74 0.45 -17.10 0.99
CA ALA A 74 -0.12 -15.76 1.08
C ALA A 74 -0.25 -15.30 2.54
N LEU A 75 -0.68 -16.21 3.44
CA LEU A 75 -0.79 -15.91 4.87
C LEU A 75 0.57 -15.69 5.53
N THR A 76 1.61 -16.47 5.18
CA THR A 76 2.96 -16.26 5.74
C THR A 76 3.60 -14.97 5.23
N LEU A 77 3.41 -14.62 3.96
CA LEU A 77 3.86 -13.34 3.41
C LEU A 77 3.12 -12.15 4.05
N ALA A 78 1.81 -12.27 4.27
CA ALA A 78 1.03 -11.24 4.96
C ALA A 78 1.48 -11.10 6.43
N TYR A 79 1.71 -12.21 7.14
CA TYR A 79 2.24 -12.22 8.49
C TYR A 79 3.65 -11.60 8.56
N PHE A 80 4.52 -11.97 7.61
CA PHE A 80 5.86 -11.41 7.51
C PHE A 80 5.82 -9.91 7.22
N ALA A 81 5.00 -9.46 6.27
CA ALA A 81 4.83 -8.05 5.96
C ALA A 81 4.32 -7.28 7.19
N TYR A 82 3.38 -7.84 7.95
CA TYR A 82 2.88 -7.24 9.18
C TYR A 82 3.96 -7.11 10.28
N PHE A 83 4.82 -8.13 10.45
CA PHE A 83 5.84 -8.11 11.51
C PHE A 83 7.13 -7.38 11.11
N HIS A 84 7.49 -7.36 9.83
CA HIS A 84 8.74 -6.74 9.36
C HIS A 84 8.64 -5.26 9.01
N THR A 85 7.44 -4.66 8.94
CA THR A 85 7.32 -3.21 8.75
C THR A 85 8.14 -2.44 9.78
N ASP A 86 8.04 -2.80 11.06
CA ASP A 86 8.71 -2.09 12.15
C ASP A 86 10.25 -2.15 12.04
N GLN A 87 10.80 -3.32 11.71
CA GLN A 87 12.26 -3.49 11.58
C GLN A 87 12.83 -2.77 10.35
N VAL A 88 12.09 -2.79 9.24
CA VAL A 88 12.52 -2.14 7.99
C VAL A 88 12.62 -0.63 8.16
N HIS A 89 11.67 0.00 8.86
CA HIS A 89 11.70 1.44 9.13
C HIS A 89 12.96 1.89 9.87
N MET A 90 13.42 1.10 10.85
CA MET A 90 14.66 1.39 11.59
C MET A 90 15.90 1.32 10.70
N HIS A 91 16.04 0.26 9.89
CA HIS A 91 17.19 0.11 8.99
C HIS A 91 17.26 1.21 7.94
N ILE A 92 16.11 1.57 7.37
CA ILE A 92 16.02 2.65 6.38
C ILE A 92 16.35 4.00 7.01
N THR A 93 15.80 4.31 8.19
CA THR A 93 16.09 5.56 8.90
C THR A 93 17.58 5.67 9.26
N ARG A 94 18.21 4.58 9.72
CA ARG A 94 19.66 4.52 9.96
C ARG A 94 20.48 4.78 8.70
N PHE A 95 20.06 4.24 7.56
CA PHE A 95 20.72 4.51 6.29
C PHE A 95 20.65 6.00 5.93
N TYR A 96 19.46 6.61 5.98
CA TYR A 96 19.30 8.04 5.70
C TYR A 96 20.05 8.94 6.70
N ALA A 97 20.08 8.56 7.97
CA ALA A 97 20.85 9.28 8.99
C ALA A 97 22.36 9.27 8.67
N LYS A 98 22.88 8.14 8.17
CA LYS A 98 24.28 8.01 7.72
C LYS A 98 24.58 8.82 6.45
N VAL A 99 23.64 8.88 5.51
CA VAL A 99 23.74 9.73 4.30
C VAL A 99 23.83 11.21 4.68
N GLY A 100 23.32 11.61 5.84
CA GLY A 100 23.45 12.96 6.38
C GLY A 100 22.15 13.76 6.42
N ILE A 101 21.01 13.12 6.15
CA ILE A 101 19.70 13.76 6.26
C ILE A 101 19.42 14.05 7.74
N THR A 102 19.27 15.33 8.07
CA THR A 102 19.11 15.79 9.46
C THR A 102 17.80 15.33 10.08
N GLU A 103 16.70 15.38 9.33
CA GLU A 103 15.39 14.86 9.75
C GLU A 103 15.48 13.38 10.14
N ALA A 104 16.16 12.56 9.34
CA ALA A 104 16.38 11.14 9.63
C ALA A 104 17.27 10.93 10.86
N GLN A 105 18.28 11.77 11.08
CA GLN A 105 19.12 11.73 12.29
C GLN A 105 18.30 12.03 13.55
N ASN A 106 17.40 13.02 13.48
CA ASN A 106 16.51 13.37 14.57
C ASN A 106 15.45 12.28 14.84
N LEU A 107 14.83 11.74 13.79
CA LEU A 107 13.88 10.62 13.91
C LEU A 107 14.55 9.38 14.52
N LEU A 108 15.77 9.06 14.07
CA LEU A 108 16.56 7.96 14.63
C LEU A 108 16.83 8.18 16.12
N SER A 109 17.26 9.39 16.48
CA SER A 109 17.53 9.74 17.88
C SER A 109 16.29 9.60 18.76
N GLN A 110 15.13 10.10 18.32
CA GLN A 110 13.88 9.98 19.06
C GLN A 110 13.47 8.52 19.26
N HIS A 111 13.61 7.69 18.22
CA HIS A 111 13.35 6.27 18.35
C HIS A 111 14.32 5.62 19.34
N LEU A 112 15.62 5.90 19.24
CA LEU A 112 16.63 5.35 20.15
C LEU A 112 16.35 5.76 21.60
N LEU A 113 16.02 7.03 21.86
CA LEU A 113 15.64 7.52 23.20
C LEU A 113 14.40 6.81 23.75
N HIS A 114 13.41 6.52 22.89
CA HIS A 114 12.19 5.84 23.33
C HIS A 114 12.43 4.36 23.63
N SER A 115 13.29 3.70 22.86
CA SER A 115 13.63 2.29 23.03
C SER A 115 14.79 2.03 23.99
N ALA A 116 15.46 3.08 24.48
CA ALA A 116 16.66 2.95 25.29
C ALA A 116 16.37 2.27 26.63
N GLN A 117 17.17 1.25 26.94
CA GLN A 117 17.17 0.55 28.22
C GLN A 117 18.50 0.74 28.98
N SER A 118 19.51 1.26 28.30
CA SER A 118 20.85 1.49 28.84
C SER A 118 21.36 2.89 28.56
N GLN A 119 22.28 3.39 29.40
CA GLN A 119 22.89 4.71 29.19
C GLN A 119 23.62 4.81 27.85
N SER A 120 24.27 3.73 27.39
CA SER A 120 24.95 3.70 26.10
C SER A 120 24.02 4.00 24.92
N GLU A 121 22.77 3.53 24.97
CA GLU A 121 21.80 3.79 23.90
C GLU A 121 21.30 5.23 23.94
N ILE A 122 21.18 5.79 25.14
CA ILE A 122 20.83 7.20 25.32
C ILE A 122 21.96 8.09 24.78
N ASP A 123 23.22 7.77 25.09
CA ASP A 123 24.38 8.52 24.59
C ASP A 123 24.48 8.44 23.05
N GLU A 124 24.18 7.28 22.46
CA GLU A 124 24.08 7.14 20.99
C GLU A 124 22.97 8.05 20.42
N ALA A 125 21.80 8.08 21.06
CA ALA A 125 20.70 8.93 20.62
C ALA A 125 21.06 10.41 20.69
N VAL A 126 21.69 10.86 21.78
CA VAL A 126 22.16 12.24 21.97
C VAL A 126 23.22 12.59 20.93
N TYR A 127 24.13 11.66 20.60
CA TYR A 127 25.11 11.86 19.54
C TYR A 127 24.46 12.18 18.18
N TRP A 128 23.45 11.39 17.77
CA TRP A 128 22.74 11.65 16.52
C TRP A 128 21.97 12.97 16.53
N MET A 129 21.36 13.31 17.67
CA MET A 129 20.66 14.57 17.86
C MET A 129 21.60 15.78 17.77
N ARG A 130 22.78 15.68 18.39
CA ARG A 130 23.82 16.72 18.33
C ARG A 130 24.34 16.90 16.91
N LYS A 131 24.44 15.82 16.14
CA LYS A 131 24.81 15.88 14.72
C LYS A 131 23.75 16.61 13.88
N ALA A 132 22.47 16.32 14.10
CA ALA A 132 21.37 17.00 13.43
C ALA A 132 21.30 18.49 13.81
N ALA A 133 21.46 18.81 15.11
CA ALA A 133 21.52 20.17 15.64
C ALA A 133 22.68 20.98 15.03
N LYS A 134 23.88 20.38 14.91
CA LYS A 134 25.04 21.01 14.26
C LYS A 134 24.80 21.33 12.79
N ASN A 135 23.99 20.52 12.11
CA ASN A 135 23.58 20.75 10.73
C ASN A 135 22.38 21.71 10.60
N GLY A 136 21.92 22.31 11.69
CA GLY A 136 20.87 23.34 11.69
C GLY A 136 19.44 22.81 11.73
N ASP A 137 19.20 21.56 12.15
CA ASP A 137 17.83 21.07 12.33
C ASP A 137 17.16 21.75 13.53
N PRO A 138 16.09 22.53 13.33
CA PRO A 138 15.39 23.22 14.41
C PRO A 138 14.72 22.26 15.39
N VAL A 139 14.25 21.10 14.92
CA VAL A 139 13.60 20.11 15.78
C VAL A 139 14.64 19.39 16.64
N ALA A 140 15.81 19.08 16.07
CA ALA A 140 16.93 18.52 16.82
C ALA A 140 17.43 19.46 17.92
N ASN A 141 17.50 20.77 17.65
CA ASN A 141 17.86 21.78 18.65
C ASN A 141 16.91 21.76 19.86
N TYR A 142 15.60 21.72 19.62
CA TYR A 142 14.61 21.60 20.68
C TYR A 142 14.74 20.28 21.45
N ASN A 143 14.84 19.16 20.73
CA ASN A 143 14.91 17.84 21.34
C ASN A 143 16.20 17.63 22.15
N LEU A 144 17.32 18.22 21.74
CA LEU A 144 18.59 18.19 22.49
C LEU A 144 18.39 18.80 23.87
N VAL A 145 17.86 20.02 23.95
CA VAL A 145 17.60 20.70 25.23
C VAL A 145 16.64 19.89 26.10
N VAL A 146 15.58 19.33 25.52
CA VAL A 146 14.63 18.48 26.25
C VAL A 146 15.30 17.21 26.79
N ALA A 147 16.23 16.61 26.06
CA ALA A 147 16.96 15.42 26.51
C ALA A 147 17.87 15.72 27.71
N HIS A 148 18.54 16.88 27.73
CA HIS A 148 19.32 17.32 28.89
C HIS A 148 18.42 17.66 30.09
N LEU A 149 17.25 18.25 29.85
CA LEU A 149 16.29 18.58 30.91
C LEU A 149 15.73 17.36 31.63
N LYS A 150 15.45 16.29 30.87
CA LYS A 150 14.91 15.03 31.39
C LYS A 150 15.95 14.13 32.05
N GLU A 151 17.20 14.60 32.25
CA GLU A 151 18.33 13.79 32.76
C GLU A 151 18.62 12.54 31.90
N HIS A 152 18.14 12.50 30.65
CA HIS A 152 18.51 11.43 29.73
C HIS A 152 19.98 11.62 29.30
N ALA A 153 20.40 12.86 29.08
CA ALA A 153 21.75 13.21 28.67
C ALA A 153 22.55 13.84 29.82
N THR A 154 23.87 13.61 29.84
CA THR A 154 24.78 14.29 30.77
C THR A 154 24.72 15.80 30.56
N THR A 155 24.60 16.56 31.66
CA THR A 155 24.42 18.02 31.63
C THR A 155 25.72 18.80 31.45
N GLU A 156 26.88 18.13 31.40
CA GLU A 156 28.20 18.77 31.34
C GLU A 156 28.47 19.54 30.03
N ASP A 157 27.64 19.34 28.99
CA ASP A 157 27.92 19.82 27.63
C ASP A 157 27.11 21.05 27.17
N LEU A 158 26.10 21.53 27.93
CA LEU A 158 25.24 22.64 27.48
C LEU A 158 25.25 23.83 28.45
N THR A 159 25.59 25.00 27.92
CA THR A 159 25.46 26.29 28.62
C THR A 159 24.09 26.92 28.40
N MET A 160 23.66 27.81 29.29
CA MET A 160 22.38 28.51 29.11
C MET A 160 22.37 29.37 27.84
N GLU A 161 23.50 29.97 27.47
CA GLU A 161 23.62 30.75 26.23
C GLU A 161 23.36 29.88 24.99
N GLU A 162 23.91 28.67 24.97
CA GLU A 162 23.67 27.71 23.90
C GLU A 162 22.22 27.25 23.86
N VAL A 163 21.61 26.97 25.01
CA VAL A 163 20.18 26.62 25.09
C VAL A 163 19.31 27.74 24.52
N LYS A 164 19.53 29.00 24.95
CA LYS A 164 18.80 30.17 24.43
C LYS A 164 18.97 30.28 22.91
N ARG A 165 20.19 30.11 22.39
CA ARG A 165 20.50 30.15 20.96
C ARG A 165 19.77 29.04 20.18
N MET A 166 19.80 27.81 20.67
CA MET A 166 19.13 26.65 20.06
C MET A 166 17.62 26.81 20.04
N MET A 167 17.03 27.25 21.17
CA MET A 167 15.59 27.50 21.26
C MET A 167 15.13 28.65 20.36
N LYS A 168 15.91 29.73 20.28
CA LYS A 168 15.63 30.84 19.36
C LYS A 168 15.66 30.37 17.91
N HIS A 169 16.65 29.56 17.54
CA HIS A 169 16.73 28.97 16.21
C HIS A 169 15.50 28.08 15.92
N ALA A 170 15.11 27.22 16.86
CA ALA A 170 13.95 26.35 16.72
C ALA A 170 12.65 27.13 16.56
N SER A 171 12.42 28.15 17.40
CA SER A 171 11.27 29.04 17.34
C SER A 171 11.18 29.78 16.00
N GLN A 172 12.30 30.31 15.49
CA GLN A 172 12.35 31.00 14.19
C GLN A 172 11.95 30.10 13.00
N HIS A 173 12.11 28.79 13.14
CA HIS A 173 11.77 27.80 12.11
C HIS A 173 10.44 27.09 12.39
N GLY A 174 9.58 27.67 13.24
CA GLY A 174 8.20 27.22 13.43
C GLY A 174 8.02 26.09 14.46
N VAL A 175 9.02 25.81 15.31
CA VAL A 175 8.85 24.90 16.44
C VAL A 175 8.10 25.63 17.56
N GLU A 176 6.77 25.49 17.58
CA GLU A 176 5.88 26.15 18.55
C GLU A 176 6.27 25.85 20.01
N GLN A 177 6.75 24.63 20.28
CA GLN A 177 7.22 24.24 21.61
C GLN A 177 8.43 25.06 22.07
N ALA A 178 9.30 25.45 21.14
CA ALA A 178 10.45 26.30 21.45
C ALA A 178 10.03 27.75 21.69
N GLU A 179 9.03 28.26 20.98
CA GLU A 179 8.46 29.59 21.23
C GLU A 179 7.81 29.66 22.62
N LYS A 180 7.00 28.66 22.98
CA LYS A 180 6.41 28.54 24.32
C LYS A 180 7.48 28.51 25.39
N PHE A 181 8.52 27.70 25.19
CA PHE A 181 9.66 27.62 26.10
C PHE A 181 10.34 28.99 26.33
N LEU A 182 10.54 29.77 25.26
CA LEU A 182 11.13 31.11 25.36
C LEU A 182 10.18 32.12 26.02
N SER A 183 8.88 32.05 25.73
CA SER A 183 7.86 32.88 26.37
C SER A 183 7.83 32.65 27.87
N ASP A 184 7.80 31.39 28.31
CA ASP A 184 7.81 31.00 29.72
C ASP A 184 9.10 31.50 30.41
N CYS A 185 10.24 31.35 29.73
CA CYS A 185 11.53 31.87 30.20
C CYS A 185 11.54 33.40 30.38
N GLN A 186 10.84 34.15 29.53
CA GLN A 186 10.79 35.61 29.55
C GLN A 186 9.79 36.16 30.57
N VAL A 187 8.63 35.51 30.76
CA VAL A 187 7.57 35.94 31.69
C VAL A 187 7.96 35.67 33.14
N ASP A 188 8.55 34.51 33.42
CA ASP A 188 8.90 34.14 34.80
C ASP A 188 10.24 34.74 35.27
N GLY A 189 10.99 35.40 34.37
CA GLY A 189 12.36 35.89 34.64
C GLY A 189 13.35 34.79 35.06
N SER A 190 12.93 33.52 34.97
CA SER A 190 13.49 32.39 35.71
C SER A 190 13.84 31.23 34.80
N CYS A 191 14.40 31.49 33.61
CA CYS A 191 15.37 30.52 33.09
C CYS A 191 16.45 30.16 34.15
N ALA A 192 16.53 30.89 35.26
CA ALA A 192 17.18 30.51 36.50
C ALA A 192 16.88 29.07 36.98
N TRP A 193 15.70 28.48 36.76
CA TRP A 193 15.47 27.07 37.10
C TRP A 193 16.29 26.13 36.20
N LEU A 194 16.38 26.45 34.91
CA LEU A 194 17.21 25.73 33.95
C LEU A 194 18.70 26.01 34.21
N ALA A 195 19.07 27.25 34.56
CA ALA A 195 20.45 27.64 34.89
C ALA A 195 20.96 26.83 36.08
N ARG A 196 20.15 26.76 37.16
CA ARG A 196 20.43 25.92 38.33
C ARG A 196 20.59 24.45 37.98
N ARG A 197 19.81 23.94 37.01
CA ARG A 197 19.90 22.53 36.56
C ARG A 197 21.11 22.26 35.69
N LEU A 198 21.59 23.26 34.95
CA LEU A 198 22.86 23.22 34.21
C LEU A 198 24.09 23.53 35.09
N GLY A 199 23.88 23.88 36.37
CA GLY A 199 24.98 24.23 37.29
C GLY A 199 25.52 25.65 37.09
N GLU A 200 24.81 26.52 36.38
CA GLU A 200 25.19 27.92 36.15
C GLU A 200 24.50 28.86 37.15
N ASP A 201 25.27 29.81 37.71
CA ASP A 201 24.76 30.82 38.63
C ASP A 201 23.87 31.83 37.89
N PRO A 202 22.63 32.07 38.36
CA PRO A 202 21.65 32.91 37.66
C PRO A 202 22.01 34.41 37.63
N GLY A 203 23.10 34.82 38.28
CA GLY A 203 23.57 36.21 38.33
C GLY A 203 24.32 36.70 37.10
N GLN A 204 24.56 35.84 36.09
CA GLN A 204 25.26 36.18 34.85
C GLN A 204 24.36 36.23 33.60
N LEU A 205 23.03 36.13 33.77
CA LEU A 205 22.05 35.94 32.68
C LEU A 205 21.31 37.20 32.20
#